data_AF-A0A0Q9SAT4-F1
#
_entry.id   AF-A0A0Q9SAT4-F1
#
_cell.length_a   1.000
_cell.length_b   1.000
_cell.length_c   1.000
_cell.angle_alpha   90.00
_cell.angle_beta   90.00
_cell.angle_gamma   90.00
#
_symmetry.space_group_name_H-M   'P 1'
#
loop_
_entity.id
_entity.type
_entity.pdbx_description
1 polymer ?
#
loop_
_entity_poly.entity_id
_entity_poly.type
_entity_poly.pdbx_seq_one_letter_code
_entity_poly.pdbx_strand_id
1 'polypeptide(L)'
;MKLTPVTGNCILIAKYKQDEEAGLAKPIRLTKKGQFTISGKHRNWLQLDEGTEVYFSIQNDKLVMSKAAKFKVCLVCQMTGSIHGIECCICEGSGNIRTHSPDILTEIFVAFKNGRKYGMVYSLINQEQLPDGSSELRGLPKLTVRSSTKPYKYVLAIQEHYEKCIKEEFFKLNFQVDEWEGGMYRAIEI
;
A
#
# COMPACT_ATOMS: atom_id res chain seq x y z
N MET A 1 27.90 15.61 -1.50
CA MET A 1 27.68 14.54 -0.48
C MET A 1 26.48 13.71 -0.91
N LYS A 2 26.65 12.40 -1.08
CA LYS A 2 25.59 11.49 -1.57
C LYS A 2 25.08 10.61 -0.43
N LEU A 3 23.77 10.66 -0.28
CA LEU A 3 22.96 9.72 0.48
C LEU A 3 22.80 8.52 -0.42
N THR A 4 23.02 7.32 0.10
CA THR A 4 22.83 6.12 -0.72
C THR A 4 21.52 5.47 -0.28
N PRO A 5 20.46 5.55 -1.13
CA PRO A 5 19.25 4.78 -0.94
C PRO A 5 19.62 3.30 -0.88
N VAL A 6 19.09 2.58 0.11
CA VAL A 6 18.94 1.13 -0.02
C VAL A 6 17.49 0.91 -0.42
N THR A 7 17.24 0.14 -1.47
CA THR A 7 15.88 -0.27 -1.82
C THR A 7 15.25 -1.04 -0.66
N GLY A 8 13.99 -0.74 -0.34
CA GLY A 8 13.29 -1.26 0.83
C GLY A 8 13.21 -0.27 2.00
N ASN A 9 12.42 -0.63 3.02
CA ASN A 9 11.98 0.17 4.18
C ASN A 9 13.08 0.77 5.10
N CYS A 10 14.32 0.92 4.64
CA CYS A 10 15.47 1.38 5.43
C CYS A 10 15.80 2.85 5.10
N ILE A 11 15.74 3.70 6.12
CA ILE A 11 15.64 5.14 5.92
C ILE A 11 16.91 5.91 6.28
N LEU A 12 17.80 5.39 7.12
CA LEU A 12 19.12 5.99 7.39
C LEU A 12 20.03 4.91 8.00
N ILE A 13 21.31 4.92 7.65
CA ILE A 13 22.33 4.06 8.24
C ILE A 13 23.33 4.96 8.97
N ALA A 14 23.37 4.91 10.30
CA ALA A 14 24.43 5.53 11.09
C ALA A 14 25.25 4.41 11.76
N LYS A 15 26.53 4.26 11.39
CA LYS A 15 27.46 3.35 12.09
C LYS A 15 27.66 3.88 13.52
N TYR A 16 27.41 3.02 14.50
CA TYR A 16 27.74 3.23 15.90
C TYR A 16 29.04 2.47 16.17
N LYS A 17 30.19 3.14 16.10
CA LYS A 17 31.44 2.60 16.70
C LYS A 17 32.49 3.67 16.89
N GLN A 18 33.25 3.46 17.95
CA GLN A 18 34.15 4.38 18.63
C GLN A 18 35.55 4.49 17.99
N ASP A 19 35.79 3.81 16.86
CA ASP A 19 37.10 3.75 16.24
C ASP A 19 37.08 4.20 14.79
N GLU A 20 38.02 5.11 14.51
CA GLU A 20 38.40 5.59 13.19
C GLU A 20 38.91 4.41 12.35
N GLU A 21 38.24 4.11 11.23
CA GLU A 21 38.84 3.80 9.93
C GLU A 21 37.76 3.31 8.93
N ALA A 22 38.01 3.59 7.65
CA ALA A 22 37.18 3.34 6.48
C ALA A 22 36.04 4.37 6.21
N GLY A 23 36.29 5.22 5.20
CA GLY A 23 35.45 6.32 4.73
C GLY A 23 34.09 5.93 4.12
N LEU A 24 33.17 5.46 4.96
CA LEU A 24 31.77 5.19 4.62
C LEU A 24 30.85 5.89 5.62
N ALA A 25 30.19 6.96 5.15
CA ALA A 25 29.19 7.80 5.84
C ALA A 25 29.67 8.54 7.10
N LYS A 26 29.51 9.88 7.13
CA LYS A 26 29.86 10.71 8.29
C LYS A 26 28.93 10.40 9.48
N PRO A 27 29.45 10.28 10.72
CA PRO A 27 28.66 9.97 11.90
C PRO A 27 27.66 11.09 12.23
N ILE A 28 26.44 10.71 12.63
CA ILE A 28 25.41 11.64 13.10
C ILE A 28 25.76 12.04 14.54
N ARG A 29 25.95 13.34 14.80
CA ARG A 29 26.14 13.85 16.16
C ARG A 29 24.80 13.94 16.87
N LEU A 30 24.66 13.23 17.98
CA LEU A 30 23.57 13.44 18.92
C LEU A 30 23.78 14.78 19.65
N THR A 31 22.70 15.50 19.91
CA THR A 31 22.75 16.64 20.84
C THR A 31 23.01 16.15 22.25
N LYS A 32 23.34 17.07 23.18
CA LYS A 32 23.48 16.76 24.61
C LYS A 32 22.20 16.14 25.23
N LYS A 33 21.06 16.22 24.54
CA LYS A 33 19.78 15.62 24.91
C LYS A 33 19.49 14.30 24.19
N GLY A 34 20.45 13.72 23.47
CA GLY A 34 20.28 12.48 22.72
C GLY A 34 19.43 12.62 21.45
N GLN A 35 19.27 13.82 20.92
CA GLN A 35 18.46 14.07 19.72
C GLN A 35 19.33 14.10 18.47
N PHE A 36 18.79 13.74 17.31
CA PHE A 36 19.43 14.01 16.01
C PHE A 36 18.43 14.68 15.07
N THR A 37 18.95 15.46 14.13
CA THR A 37 18.13 16.19 13.16
C THR A 37 18.21 15.54 11.80
N ILE A 38 17.05 15.22 11.22
CA ILE A 38 16.94 14.78 9.82
C ILE A 38 16.91 16.03 8.95
N SER A 39 17.82 16.15 7.97
CA SER A 39 17.84 17.34 7.12
C SER A 39 16.62 17.41 6.20
N GLY A 40 16.16 18.62 5.84
CA GLY A 40 14.97 18.82 5.02
C GLY A 40 14.99 18.06 3.69
N LYS A 41 16.16 17.94 3.05
CA LYS A 41 16.33 17.13 1.83
C LYS A 41 15.93 15.66 2.03
N HIS A 42 16.36 15.06 3.15
CA HIS A 42 15.96 13.69 3.49
C HIS A 42 14.49 13.61 3.86
N ARG A 43 14.01 14.57 4.65
CA ARG A 43 12.61 14.64 5.07
C ARG A 43 11.66 14.62 3.89
N ASN A 44 11.94 15.43 2.86
CA ASN A 44 11.16 15.50 1.63
C ASN A 44 11.27 14.22 0.80
N TRP A 45 12.49 13.71 0.64
CA TRP A 45 12.72 12.49 -0.13
C TRP A 45 12.05 11.24 0.50
N LEU A 46 11.93 11.24 1.83
CA LEU A 46 11.33 10.15 2.61
C LEU A 46 9.85 10.40 2.96
N GLN A 47 9.28 11.52 2.50
CA GLN A 47 7.90 11.92 2.77
C GLN A 47 7.56 11.83 4.28
N LEU A 48 8.39 12.47 5.11
CA LEU A 48 8.24 12.51 6.57
C LEU A 48 7.57 13.83 6.97
N ASP A 49 6.24 13.83 7.00
CA ASP A 49 5.47 14.97 7.50
C ASP A 49 5.54 15.09 9.02
N GLU A 50 5.11 16.23 9.55
CA GLU A 50 4.92 16.38 11.00
C GLU A 50 3.95 15.32 11.54
N GLY A 51 4.28 14.71 12.68
CA GLY A 51 3.53 13.59 13.25
C GLY A 51 3.78 12.22 12.60
N THR A 52 4.68 12.12 11.61
CA THR A 52 5.03 10.80 11.04
C THR A 52 5.75 9.93 12.06
N GLU A 53 5.12 8.83 12.46
CA GLU A 53 5.75 7.82 13.30
C GLU A 53 6.88 7.10 12.56
N VAL A 54 7.98 6.87 13.26
CA VAL A 54 9.15 6.14 12.77
C VAL A 54 9.62 5.16 13.84
N TYR A 55 10.10 4.00 13.39
CA TYR A 55 10.75 3.00 14.22
C TYR A 55 12.26 3.09 14.06
N PHE A 56 12.96 2.86 15.16
CA PHE A 56 14.41 2.73 15.21
C PHE A 56 14.77 1.29 15.54
N SER A 57 15.68 0.70 14.77
CA SER A 57 16.26 -0.61 15.08
C SER A 57 17.77 -0.56 14.92
N ILE A 58 18.49 -1.37 15.70
CA ILE A 58 19.94 -1.52 15.54
C ILE A 58 20.19 -2.78 14.71
N GLN A 59 20.87 -2.64 13.58
CA GLN A 59 21.23 -3.76 12.70
C GLN A 59 22.71 -3.64 12.32
N ASN A 60 23.52 -4.65 12.62
CA ASN A 60 24.96 -4.67 12.27
C ASN A 60 25.70 -3.38 12.70
N ASP A 61 25.57 -3.00 13.97
CA ASP A 61 26.12 -1.77 14.55
C ASP A 61 25.63 -0.48 13.85
N LYS A 62 24.46 -0.52 13.20
CA LYS A 62 23.87 0.63 12.54
C LYS A 62 22.50 0.94 13.11
N LEU A 63 22.24 2.22 13.42
CA LEU A 63 20.89 2.68 13.70
C LEU A 63 20.14 2.81 12.37
N VAL A 64 19.14 1.96 12.18
CA VAL A 64 18.22 1.94 11.05
C VAL A 64 16.90 2.58 11.47
N MET A 65 16.56 3.67 10.80
CA MET A 65 15.23 4.26 10.90
C MET A 65 14.32 3.63 9.84
N SER A 66 13.05 3.42 10.16
CA SER A 66 12.02 2.95 9.22
C SER A 66 10.72 3.71 9.48
N LYS A 67 9.97 4.05 8.43
CA LYS A 67 8.66 4.69 8.59
C LYS A 67 7.73 3.67 9.24
N ALA A 68 6.97 4.10 10.26
CA ALA A 68 5.95 3.24 10.83
C ALA A 68 4.96 2.88 9.71
N ALA A 69 4.68 1.59 9.57
CA ALA A 69 3.71 1.17 8.59
C ALA A 69 2.34 1.69 9.06
N LYS A 70 1.63 2.42 8.20
CA LYS A 70 0.28 2.86 8.52
C LYS A 70 -0.61 1.61 8.48
N PHE A 71 -1.20 1.29 9.62
CA PHE A 71 -2.28 0.32 9.66
C PHE A 71 -3.52 1.01 9.13
N LYS A 72 -4.07 0.49 8.03
CA LYS A 72 -5.37 0.89 7.50
C LYS A 72 -6.39 -0.14 7.93
N VAL A 73 -7.61 0.29 8.25
CA VAL A 73 -8.73 -0.61 8.42
C VAL A 73 -8.91 -1.46 7.16
N CYS A 74 -9.03 -2.78 7.33
CA CYS A 74 -9.42 -3.64 6.22
C CYS A 74 -10.86 -3.33 5.83
N LEU A 75 -11.06 -2.75 4.66
CA LEU A 75 -12.40 -2.34 4.21
C LEU A 75 -13.25 -3.53 3.75
N VAL A 76 -12.60 -4.63 3.39
CA VAL A 76 -13.27 -5.88 3.00
C VAL A 76 -14.00 -6.51 4.19
N CYS A 77 -13.35 -6.63 5.36
CA CYS A 77 -13.97 -7.20 6.56
C CYS A 77 -14.43 -6.15 7.58
N GLN A 78 -14.22 -4.86 7.30
CA GLN A 78 -14.60 -3.73 8.17
C GLN A 78 -14.11 -3.91 9.61
N MET A 79 -12.81 -4.11 9.80
CA MET A 79 -12.14 -4.37 11.10
C MET A 79 -12.50 -5.67 11.83
N THR A 80 -13.52 -6.42 11.40
CA THR A 80 -13.96 -7.61 12.14
C THR A 80 -12.97 -8.77 12.09
N GLY A 81 -11.99 -8.73 11.19
CA GLY A 81 -11.05 -9.83 10.94
C GLY A 81 -11.69 -11.04 10.27
N SER A 82 -13.00 -11.03 9.98
CA SER A 82 -13.71 -12.16 9.40
C SER A 82 -14.73 -11.74 8.35
N ILE A 83 -15.03 -12.64 7.41
CA ILE A 83 -16.06 -12.47 6.40
C ILE A 83 -16.96 -13.69 6.52
N HIS A 84 -18.21 -13.49 6.91
CA HIS A 84 -19.17 -14.57 7.15
C HIS A 84 -18.64 -15.68 8.09
N GLY A 85 -17.95 -15.29 9.16
CA GLY A 85 -17.40 -16.21 10.16
C GLY A 85 -16.10 -16.93 9.75
N ILE A 86 -15.55 -16.61 8.57
CA ILE A 86 -14.27 -17.15 8.08
C ILE A 86 -13.21 -16.06 8.20
N GLU A 87 -12.02 -16.42 8.68
CA GLU A 87 -10.88 -15.49 8.76
C GLU A 87 -10.68 -14.75 7.42
N CYS A 88 -10.57 -13.43 7.50
CA CYS A 88 -10.36 -12.57 6.34
C CYS A 88 -8.94 -12.76 5.80
N CYS A 89 -8.79 -13.25 4.57
CA CYS A 89 -7.50 -13.52 3.95
C CYS A 89 -6.73 -12.24 3.57
N ILE A 90 -7.41 -11.10 3.54
CA ILE A 90 -6.82 -9.81 3.17
C ILE A 90 -5.99 -9.24 4.33
N CYS A 91 -6.58 -9.23 5.53
CA CYS A 91 -5.94 -8.74 6.75
C CYS A 91 -5.43 -9.86 7.67
N GLU A 92 -5.51 -11.12 7.23
CA GLU A 92 -5.07 -12.31 7.97
C GLU A 92 -5.68 -12.35 9.38
N GLY A 93 -6.99 -12.10 9.48
CA GLY A 93 -7.71 -12.12 10.75
C GLY A 93 -7.56 -10.88 11.63
N SER A 94 -6.63 -9.97 11.33
CA SER A 94 -6.30 -8.85 12.23
C SER A 94 -7.28 -7.65 12.16
N GLY A 95 -8.14 -7.61 11.15
CA GLY A 95 -8.99 -6.45 10.86
C GLY A 95 -8.26 -5.25 10.25
N ASN A 96 -6.93 -5.28 10.18
CA ASN A 96 -6.10 -4.17 9.71
C ASN A 96 -5.12 -4.63 8.63
N ILE A 97 -4.85 -3.76 7.66
CA ILE A 97 -3.90 -3.99 6.58
C ILE A 97 -2.69 -3.12 6.81
N ARG A 98 -1.52 -3.74 6.80
CA ARG A 98 -0.25 -3.02 6.83
C ARG A 98 0.03 -2.48 5.43
N THR A 99 -0.10 -1.18 5.24
CA THR A 99 0.16 -0.55 3.95
C THR A 99 1.13 0.63 4.05
N HIS A 100 1.91 0.83 2.99
CA HIS A 100 2.79 1.98 2.82
C HIS A 100 2.12 3.13 2.05
N SER A 101 0.99 2.86 1.37
CA SER A 101 0.22 3.81 0.58
C SER A 101 -1.29 3.65 0.84
N PRO A 102 -2.08 4.74 0.89
CA PRO A 102 -3.54 4.65 1.04
C PRO A 102 -4.27 4.09 -0.20
N ASP A 103 -3.58 3.95 -1.34
CA ASP A 103 -4.12 3.55 -2.64
C ASP A 103 -4.72 2.14 -2.66
N ILE A 104 -5.87 1.99 -3.33
CA ILE A 104 -6.55 0.70 -3.56
C ILE A 104 -5.64 -0.31 -4.25
N LEU A 105 -4.77 0.12 -5.17
CA LEU A 105 -3.89 -0.79 -5.89
C LEU A 105 -2.96 -1.51 -4.92
N THR A 106 -2.50 -0.80 -3.88
CA THR A 106 -1.66 -1.40 -2.83
C THR A 106 -2.44 -2.44 -2.03
N GLU A 107 -3.71 -2.17 -1.73
CA GLU A 107 -4.59 -3.12 -1.04
C GLU A 107 -4.86 -4.37 -1.90
N ILE A 108 -5.09 -4.19 -3.20
CA ILE A 108 -5.21 -5.28 -4.18
C ILE A 108 -3.92 -6.09 -4.24
N PHE A 109 -2.74 -5.47 -4.28
CA PHE A 109 -1.47 -6.21 -4.27
C PHE A 109 -1.29 -7.04 -2.99
N VAL A 110 -1.70 -6.53 -1.83
CA VAL A 110 -1.73 -7.31 -0.58
C VAL A 110 -2.69 -8.50 -0.71
N ALA A 111 -3.88 -8.29 -1.28
CA ALA A 111 -4.83 -9.36 -1.55
C ALA A 111 -4.25 -10.47 -2.44
N PHE A 112 -3.54 -10.10 -3.51
CA PHE A 112 -2.88 -11.04 -4.42
C PHE A 112 -1.79 -11.85 -3.70
N LYS A 113 -0.99 -11.18 -2.87
CA LYS A 113 0.09 -11.81 -2.10
C LYS A 113 -0.45 -12.78 -1.07
N ASN A 114 -1.40 -12.35 -0.25
CA ASN A 114 -1.96 -13.16 0.83
C ASN A 114 -2.91 -14.24 0.28
N GLY A 115 -3.60 -13.94 -0.82
CA GLY A 115 -4.56 -14.82 -1.47
C GLY A 115 -4.07 -16.24 -1.67
N ARG A 116 -2.85 -16.41 -2.17
CA ARG A 116 -2.26 -17.73 -2.42
C ARG A 116 -2.18 -18.58 -1.16
N LYS A 117 -1.81 -17.99 -0.02
CA LYS A 117 -1.76 -18.67 1.29
C LYS A 117 -3.13 -19.20 1.72
N TYR A 118 -4.21 -18.52 1.33
CA TYR A 118 -5.59 -18.87 1.69
C TYR A 118 -6.34 -19.63 0.58
N GLY A 119 -5.65 -20.07 -0.48
CA GLY A 119 -6.27 -20.79 -1.60
C GLY A 119 -7.16 -19.92 -2.48
N MET A 120 -6.85 -18.62 -2.56
CA MET A 120 -7.55 -17.63 -3.38
C MET A 120 -6.70 -17.27 -4.60
N VAL A 121 -7.33 -17.21 -5.77
CA VAL A 121 -6.73 -16.78 -7.03
C VAL A 121 -7.43 -15.50 -7.48
N TYR A 122 -6.63 -14.47 -7.73
CA TYR A 122 -7.09 -13.17 -8.20
C TYR A 122 -6.62 -12.97 -9.64
N SER A 123 -7.48 -12.43 -10.50
CA SER A 123 -7.16 -12.13 -11.89
C SER A 123 -7.73 -10.77 -12.25
N LEU A 124 -6.86 -9.83 -12.61
CA LEU A 124 -7.25 -8.52 -13.13
C LEU A 124 -7.26 -8.60 -14.65
N ILE A 125 -8.43 -8.43 -15.25
CA ILE A 125 -8.68 -8.57 -16.68
C ILE A 125 -8.92 -7.18 -17.24
N ASN A 126 -8.00 -6.73 -18.12
CA ASN A 126 -8.06 -5.41 -18.75
C ASN A 126 -8.32 -5.49 -20.25
N GLN A 127 -8.32 -6.71 -20.81
CA GLN A 127 -8.58 -6.97 -22.21
C GLN A 127 -9.64 -8.06 -22.33
N GLU A 128 -10.51 -7.93 -23.32
CA GLU A 128 -11.49 -8.94 -23.67
C GLU A 128 -11.25 -9.39 -25.10
N GLN A 129 -11.27 -10.70 -25.31
CA GLN A 129 -11.12 -11.28 -26.64
C GLN A 129 -12.49 -11.32 -27.30
N LEU A 130 -12.62 -10.64 -28.44
CA LEU A 130 -13.83 -10.62 -29.22
C LEU A 130 -14.01 -11.94 -29.98
N PRO A 131 -15.24 -12.24 -30.45
CA PRO A 131 -15.52 -13.48 -31.19
C PRO A 131 -14.69 -13.66 -32.47
N ASP A 132 -14.18 -12.58 -33.05
CA ASP A 132 -13.31 -12.57 -34.24
C ASP A 132 -11.82 -12.82 -33.90
N GLY A 133 -11.50 -13.05 -32.62
CA GLY A 133 -10.15 -13.29 -32.11
C GLY A 133 -9.35 -12.03 -31.84
N SER A 134 -9.87 -10.84 -32.17
CA SER A 134 -9.25 -9.55 -31.81
C SER A 134 -9.36 -9.29 -30.30
N SER A 135 -8.56 -8.37 -29.79
CA SER A 135 -8.57 -8.01 -28.36
C SER A 135 -8.89 -6.53 -28.21
N GLU A 136 -9.87 -6.22 -27.39
CA GLU A 136 -10.23 -4.85 -27.03
C GLU A 136 -9.87 -4.57 -25.57
N LEU A 137 -9.36 -3.36 -25.33
CA LEU A 137 -9.19 -2.87 -23.97
C LEU A 137 -10.55 -2.63 -23.35
N ARG A 138 -10.75 -3.16 -22.15
CA ARG A 138 -11.98 -2.90 -21.39
C ARG A 138 -11.98 -1.45 -20.94
N GLY A 139 -13.12 -0.79 -21.10
CA GLY A 139 -13.35 0.53 -20.51
C GLY A 139 -13.26 0.55 -18.98
N LEU A 140 -13.45 -0.60 -18.31
CA LEU A 140 -13.20 -0.78 -16.89
C LEU A 140 -12.50 -2.13 -16.64
N PRO A 141 -11.40 -2.15 -15.88
CA PRO A 141 -10.73 -3.39 -15.54
C PRO A 141 -11.62 -4.24 -14.62
N LYS A 142 -11.65 -5.56 -14.85
CA LYS A 142 -12.48 -6.50 -14.09
C LYS A 142 -11.59 -7.34 -13.19
N LEU A 143 -11.85 -7.33 -11.87
CA LEU A 143 -11.22 -8.27 -10.96
C LEU A 143 -12.08 -9.52 -10.83
N THR A 144 -11.52 -10.69 -11.11
CA THR A 144 -12.14 -11.98 -10.83
C THR A 144 -11.43 -12.64 -9.65
N VAL A 145 -12.20 -13.14 -8.70
CA VAL A 145 -11.68 -13.88 -7.54
C VAL A 145 -12.23 -15.30 -7.58
N ARG A 146 -11.36 -16.29 -7.42
CA ARG A 146 -11.72 -17.71 -7.40
C ARG A 146 -11.08 -18.42 -6.21
N SER A 147 -11.74 -19.44 -5.70
CA SER A 147 -11.17 -20.34 -4.69
C SER A 147 -11.76 -21.73 -4.84
N SER A 148 -10.93 -22.75 -4.62
CA SER A 148 -11.38 -24.14 -4.48
C SER A 148 -11.63 -24.54 -3.03
N THR A 149 -11.24 -23.70 -2.06
CA THR A 149 -11.25 -24.03 -0.63
C THR A 149 -12.16 -23.14 0.21
N LYS A 150 -12.64 -22.02 -0.35
CA LYS A 150 -13.52 -21.07 0.34
C LYS A 150 -14.94 -21.09 -0.23
N PRO A 151 -15.98 -20.91 0.62
CA PRO A 151 -17.36 -20.84 0.15
C PRO A 151 -17.60 -19.68 -0.82
N TYR A 152 -18.52 -19.87 -1.76
CA TYR A 152 -18.85 -18.86 -2.78
C TYR A 152 -19.17 -17.48 -2.20
N LYS A 153 -19.98 -17.40 -1.13
CA LYS A 153 -20.34 -16.13 -0.48
C LYS A 153 -19.12 -15.35 0.03
N TYR A 154 -18.11 -16.06 0.53
CA TYR A 154 -16.85 -15.45 0.98
C TYR A 154 -16.07 -14.86 -0.19
N VAL A 155 -15.96 -15.63 -1.28
CA VAL A 155 -15.27 -15.20 -2.50
C VAL A 155 -15.97 -14.01 -3.14
N LEU A 156 -17.30 -14.07 -3.22
CA LEU A 156 -18.14 -13.02 -3.80
C LEU A 156 -17.99 -11.69 -3.03
N ALA A 157 -18.03 -11.72 -1.69
CA ALA A 157 -17.87 -10.52 -0.88
C ALA A 157 -16.52 -9.80 -1.13
N ILE A 158 -15.45 -10.56 -1.31
CA ILE A 158 -14.13 -10.01 -1.65
C ILE A 158 -14.14 -9.40 -3.06
N GLN A 159 -14.74 -10.11 -4.03
CA GLN A 159 -14.80 -9.62 -5.42
C GLN A 159 -15.62 -8.35 -5.53
N GLU A 160 -16.83 -8.31 -4.96
CA GLU A 160 -17.72 -7.15 -4.99
C GLU A 160 -17.07 -5.92 -4.35
N HIS A 161 -16.34 -6.11 -3.24
CA HIS A 161 -15.61 -5.03 -2.60
C HIS A 161 -14.59 -4.39 -3.55
N TYR A 162 -13.71 -5.20 -4.14
CA TYR A 162 -12.67 -4.68 -5.01
C TYR A 162 -13.22 -4.17 -6.34
N GLU A 163 -14.25 -4.78 -6.91
CA GLU A 163 -14.92 -4.24 -8.10
C GLU A 163 -15.50 -2.85 -7.83
N LYS A 164 -16.09 -2.62 -6.66
CA LYS A 164 -16.56 -1.30 -6.24
C LYS A 164 -15.40 -0.31 -6.16
N CYS A 165 -14.32 -0.65 -5.45
CA CYS A 165 -13.19 0.26 -5.29
C CYS A 165 -12.46 0.56 -6.60
N ILE A 166 -12.33 -0.43 -7.50
CA ILE A 166 -11.76 -0.24 -8.83
C ILE A 166 -12.61 0.75 -9.65
N LYS A 167 -13.94 0.63 -9.61
CA LYS A 167 -14.84 1.56 -10.29
C LYS A 167 -14.69 2.98 -9.75
N GLU A 168 -14.64 3.13 -8.43
CA GLU A 168 -14.48 4.43 -7.77
C GLU A 168 -13.15 5.10 -8.15
N GLU A 169 -12.04 4.37 -8.12
CA GLU A 169 -10.73 4.92 -8.51
C GLU A 169 -10.61 5.17 -10.00
N PHE A 170 -11.15 4.28 -10.84
CA PHE A 170 -11.20 4.52 -12.29
C PHE A 170 -12.03 5.76 -12.62
N PHE A 171 -13.14 5.98 -11.91
CA PHE A 171 -13.95 7.18 -12.07
C PHE A 171 -13.21 8.45 -11.67
N LYS A 172 -12.53 8.45 -10.51
CA LYS A 172 -11.71 9.60 -10.06
C LYS A 172 -10.58 9.95 -11.03
N LEU A 173 -9.98 8.96 -11.68
CA LEU A 173 -8.84 9.18 -12.57
C LEU A 173 -9.24 9.68 -13.95
N ASN A 174 -10.42 9.32 -14.44
CA ASN A 174 -10.86 9.63 -15.80
C ASN A 174 -11.95 10.69 -15.85
N PHE A 175 -12.57 11.06 -14.72
CA PHE A 175 -13.67 12.01 -14.69
C PHE A 175 -13.45 13.08 -13.62
N GLN A 176 -13.56 14.34 -14.04
CA GLN A 176 -13.72 15.47 -13.14
C GLN A 176 -15.21 15.70 -12.91
N VAL A 177 -15.63 15.77 -11.64
CA VAL A 177 -17.03 16.05 -11.30
C VAL A 177 -17.15 17.52 -10.94
N ASP A 178 -17.86 18.27 -11.77
CA ASP A 178 -18.17 19.68 -11.51
C ASP A 178 -19.64 19.82 -11.10
N GLU A 179 -19.90 20.69 -10.13
CA GLU A 179 -21.25 21.05 -9.72
C GLU A 179 -21.88 21.95 -10.79
N TRP A 180 -22.99 21.49 -11.35
CA TRP A 180 -23.82 22.19 -12.32
C TRP A 180 -25.09 22.72 -11.65
N GLU A 181 -25.71 23.72 -12.25
CA GLU A 181 -26.79 24.52 -11.65
C GLU A 181 -27.90 23.64 -11.04
N GLY A 182 -28.35 24.02 -9.83
CA GLY A 182 -29.45 23.34 -9.13
C GLY A 182 -29.05 22.08 -8.35
N GLY A 183 -27.77 21.88 -8.03
CA GLY A 183 -27.29 20.71 -7.27
C GLY A 183 -27.17 19.45 -8.12
N MET A 184 -27.12 19.61 -9.45
CA MET A 184 -26.84 18.52 -10.39
C MET A 184 -25.34 18.45 -10.64
N TYR A 185 -24.76 17.25 -10.70
CA TYR A 185 -23.32 17.10 -10.96
C TYR A 185 -23.09 16.62 -12.39
N ARG A 186 -22.14 17.23 -13.09
CA ARG A 186 -21.68 16.78 -14.41
C ARG A 186 -20.32 16.10 -14.25
N ALA A 187 -20.23 14.86 -14.72
CA ALA A 187 -18.94 14.20 -14.92
C ALA A 187 -18.39 14.61 -16.29
N ILE A 188 -17.18 15.16 -16.31
CA ILE A 188 -16.42 15.54 -17.50
C ILE A 188 -15.27 14.55 -17.64
N GLU A 189 -15.21 13.82 -18.74
CA GLU A 189 -14.08 12.93 -19.06
C GLU A 189 -12.81 13.78 -19.28
N ILE A 190 -11.71 13.40 -18.62
CA ILE A 190 -10.42 14.12 -18.61
C ILE A 190 -9.51 13.62 -19.72
#